data_AF-A0A7K4JWT8-F1
#
_entry.id   AF-A0A7K4JWT8-F1
#
_cell.length_a   1.000
_cell.length_b   1.000
_cell.length_c   1.000
_cell.angle_alpha   90.00
_cell.angle_beta   90.00
_cell.angle_gamma   90.00
#
_symmetry.space_group_name_H-M   'P 1'
#
loop_
_entity.id
_entity.type
_entity.pdbx_description
1 polymer ?
#
loop_
_entity_poly.entity_id
_entity_poly.type
_entity_poly.pdbx_seq_one_letter_code
_entity_poly.pdbx_strand_id
1 'polypeptide(L)' 'LSSSSTVAAGKAQIQQEPSAETTEGQAINIICSHSNIQTNDLIHWYRQLPGLAPAFIASLHKGSKAVSG' A
#
# COMPACT_ATOMS: atom_id res chain seq x y z
N LEU A 1 -23.55 11.12 30.36
CA LEU A 1 -23.65 10.17 29.24
C LEU A 1 -22.46 10.43 28.33
N SER A 2 -21.40 9.62 28.44
CA SER A 2 -20.19 9.80 27.62
C SER A 2 -20.39 9.04 26.31
N SER A 3 -20.58 9.78 25.21
CA SER A 3 -20.74 9.20 23.87
C SER A 3 -19.40 8.63 23.41
N SER A 4 -19.24 7.31 23.50
CA SER A 4 -18.10 6.61 22.90
C SER A 4 -18.36 6.48 21.39
N SER A 5 -17.68 7.30 20.59
CA SER A 5 -17.72 7.18 19.13
C SER A 5 -16.87 5.99 18.70
N THR A 6 -17.52 4.89 18.34
CA THR A 6 -16.87 3.75 17.71
C THR A 6 -16.40 4.18 16.32
N VAL A 7 -15.09 4.33 16.12
CA VAL A 7 -14.51 4.47 14.78
C VAL A 7 -14.65 3.11 14.09
N ALA A 8 -15.63 2.97 13.20
CA ALA A 8 -15.71 1.81 12.32
C ALA A 8 -14.51 1.85 11.38
N ALA A 9 -13.52 0.98 11.60
CA ALA A 9 -12.44 0.76 10.66
C ALA A 9 -13.02 0.07 9.41
N GLY A 10 -13.39 0.86 8.40
CA GLY A 10 -13.73 0.34 7.08
C GLY A 10 -12.48 -0.30 6.48
N LYS A 11 -12.45 -1.63 6.34
CA LYS A 11 -11.40 -2.30 5.59
C LYS A 11 -11.56 -1.90 4.12
N ALA A 12 -10.55 -1.26 3.55
CA ALA A 12 -10.48 -1.07 2.10
C ALA A 12 -10.51 -2.45 1.41
N GLN A 13 -11.33 -2.62 0.37
CA GLN A 13 -11.31 -3.81 -0.46
C GLN A 13 -10.11 -3.74 -1.40
N ILE A 14 -8.98 -4.30 -0.96
CA ILE A 14 -7.76 -4.42 -1.75
C ILE A 14 -7.52 -5.87 -2.16
N GLN A 15 -7.09 -6.07 -3.41
CA GLN A 15 -6.56 -7.35 -3.87
C GLN A 15 -5.05 -7.20 -4.08
N GLN A 16 -4.27 -7.98 -3.34
CA GLN A 16 -2.82 -8.02 -3.43
C GLN A 16 -2.37 -9.47 -3.30
N GLU A 17 -1.31 -9.84 -4.02
CA GLU A 17 -0.71 -11.16 -3.88
C GLU A 17 -0.09 -11.31 -2.47
N PRO A 18 -0.33 -12.44 -1.76
CA PRO A 18 0.17 -12.63 -0.39
C PRO A 18 1.69 -12.66 -0.30
N SER A 19 2.35 -13.08 -1.36
CA SER A 19 3.80 -13.18 -1.46
C SER A 19 4.26 -12.86 -2.88
N ALA A 20 5.50 -12.39 -2.98
CA ALA A 20 6.18 -12.20 -4.26
C ALA A 20 7.66 -12.49 -4.03
N GLU A 21 8.27 -13.25 -4.95
CA GLU A 21 9.68 -13.62 -4.89
C GLU A 21 10.35 -13.24 -6.21
N THR A 22 11.63 -12.89 -6.13
CA THR A 22 12.47 -12.64 -7.29
C THR A 22 13.90 -13.05 -6.96
N THR A 23 14.73 -13.16 -7.97
CA THR A 23 16.16 -13.41 -7.79
C THR A 23 16.88 -12.09 -7.45
N GLU A 24 17.93 -12.18 -6.65
CA GLU A 24 18.73 -11.01 -6.28
C GLU A 24 19.26 -10.30 -7.54
N GLY A 25 19.08 -8.97 -7.59
CA GLY A 25 19.45 -8.16 -8.75
C GLY A 25 18.36 -8.04 -9.83
N GLN A 26 17.28 -8.84 -9.79
CA GLN A 26 16.11 -8.61 -10.62
C GLN A 26 15.11 -7.65 -9.95
N ALA A 27 14.42 -6.87 -10.79
CA ALA A 27 13.27 -6.09 -10.36
C ALA A 27 12.08 -7.01 -10.01
N ILE A 28 11.21 -6.54 -9.12
CA ILE A 28 9.97 -7.22 -8.74
C ILE A 28 8.81 -6.23 -8.75
N ASN A 29 7.64 -6.71 -9.17
CA ASN A 29 6.40 -5.93 -9.17
C ASN A 29 5.50 -6.40 -8.03
N ILE A 30 5.26 -5.52 -7.05
CA ILE A 30 4.27 -5.74 -6.01
C ILE A 30 2.98 -5.02 -6.42
N ILE A 31 1.93 -5.79 -6.68
CA ILE A 31 0.67 -5.27 -7.25
C ILE A 31 -0.37 -5.13 -6.15
N CYS A 32 -0.99 -3.95 -6.06
CA CYS A 32 -2.16 -3.70 -5.23
C CYS A 32 -3.28 -3.15 -6.12
N SER A 33 -4.41 -3.85 -6.15
CA SER A 33 -5.62 -3.43 -6.86
C SER A 33 -6.62 -2.85 -5.87
N HIS A 34 -6.90 -1.55 -5.98
CA HIS A 34 -7.88 -0.83 -5.17
C HIS A 34 -9.03 -0.34 -6.07
N SER A 35 -10.16 -1.03 -6.05
CA SER A 35 -11.26 -0.84 -7.01
C SER A 35 -11.97 0.52 -6.90
N ASN A 36 -11.93 1.15 -5.74
CA ASN A 36 -12.63 2.41 -5.47
C ASN A 36 -11.68 3.56 -5.11
N ILE A 37 -10.48 3.59 -5.70
CA ILE A 37 -9.55 4.69 -5.47
C ILE A 37 -9.92 5.93 -6.29
N GLN A 38 -10.10 7.06 -5.62
CA GLN A 38 -10.34 8.36 -6.25
C GLN A 38 -9.02 8.93 -6.80
N THR A 39 -9.13 9.87 -7.75
CA THR A 39 -7.95 10.45 -8.40
C THR A 39 -7.01 11.17 -7.42
N ASN A 40 -7.57 11.72 -6.34
CA ASN A 40 -6.82 12.49 -5.35
C ASN A 40 -6.38 11.64 -4.14
N ASP A 41 -6.73 10.35 -4.11
CA ASP A 41 -6.30 9.46 -3.03
C ASP A 41 -4.82 9.11 -3.23
N LEU A 42 -4.07 9.12 -2.12
CA LEU A 42 -2.66 8.75 -2.09
C LEU A 42 -2.52 7.32 -1.56
N ILE A 43 -1.84 6.47 -2.33
CA ILE A 43 -1.37 5.15 -1.91
C ILE A 43 0.04 5.31 -1.36
N HIS A 44 0.23 4.98 -0.09
CA HIS A 44 1.55 4.98 0.53
C HIS A 44 2.09 3.56 0.63
N TRP A 45 3.30 3.34 0.11
CA TRP A 45 4.02 2.08 0.18
C TRP A 45 5.04 2.12 1.31
N TYR A 46 5.00 1.10 2.16
CA TYR A 46 5.95 0.92 3.25
C TYR A 46 6.58 -0.47 3.15
N ARG A 47 7.87 -0.57 3.50
CA ARG A 47 8.59 -1.82 3.70
C ARG A 47 8.76 -2.05 5.18
N GLN A 48 8.37 -3.22 5.66
CA GLN A 48 8.66 -3.65 7.01
C GLN A 48 9.53 -4.91 6.98
N LEU A 49 10.69 -4.84 7.63
CA LEU A 49 11.53 -6.01 7.89
C LEU A 49 11.21 -6.56 9.28
N PRO A 50 11.42 -7.87 9.54
CA PRO A 50 11.18 -8.45 10.85
C PRO A 50 11.87 -7.67 11.98
N GLY A 51 11.10 -7.27 13.00
CA GLY A 51 11.60 -6.53 14.16
C GLY A 51 11.87 -5.04 13.93
N LEU A 52 11.64 -4.50 12.73
CA LEU A 52 11.86 -3.08 12.43
C LEU A 52 10.54 -2.31 12.26
N ALA A 53 10.62 -0.99 12.45
CA ALA A 53 9.53 -0.09 12.14
C ALA A 53 9.30 -0.02 10.61
N PRO A 54 8.07 0.29 10.16
CA PRO A 54 7.80 0.50 8.74
C PRO A 54 8.66 1.64 8.17
N ALA A 55 9.30 1.38 7.03
CA ALA A 55 10.07 2.36 6.26
C ALA A 55 9.28 2.79 5.03
N PHE A 56 9.10 4.09 4.83
CA PHE A 56 8.42 4.62 3.65
C PHE A 56 9.23 4.36 2.38
N ILE A 57 8.55 3.93 1.31
CA ILE A 57 9.14 3.66 -0.01
C ILE A 57 8.70 4.73 -1.01
N ALA A 58 7.38 4.93 -1.14
CA ALA A 58 6.80 5.79 -2.16
C ALA A 58 5.36 6.20 -1.83
N SER A 59 4.92 7.31 -2.42
CA SER A 59 3.52 7.73 -2.44
C SER A 59 3.09 7.94 -3.90
N LEU A 60 1.94 7.37 -4.26
CA LEU A 60 1.43 7.34 -5.62
C LEU A 60 -0.05 7.72 -5.61
N HIS A 61 -0.48 8.58 -6.51
CA HIS A 61 -1.91 8.76 -6.83
C HIS A 61 -2.29 7.99 -8.10
N LYS A 62 -3.58 7.87 -8.34
CA LYS A 62 -4.11 7.32 -9.60
C LYS A 62 -3.56 8.10 -10.80
N GLY A 63 -2.93 7.40 -11.74
CA GLY A 63 -2.31 8.02 -12.92
C GLY A 63 -0.81 8.31 -12.80
N SER A 64 -0.19 8.05 -11.64
CA SER A 64 1.26 8.10 -11.49
C SER A 64 1.94 7.12 -12.45
N LYS A 65 3.00 7.55 -13.14
CA LYS A 65 3.89 6.63 -13.86
C LYS A 65 4.90 6.05 -12.88
N ALA A 66 5.22 4.77 -13.03
CA ALA A 66 6.32 4.17 -12.29
C ALA A 66 7.61 4.95 -12.58
N VAL A 67 8.35 5.32 -11.54
CA VAL A 67 9.69 5.89 -11.69
C VAL A 67 10.58 4.74 -12.17
N SER A 68 11.00 4.77 -13.43
CA SER A 68 12.05 3.87 -13.92
C SER A 68 13.38 4.36 -13.34
N GLY A 69 13.98 3.54 -12.47
CA GLY A 69 15.38 3.67 -12.07
C GLY A 69 16.30 2.98 -13.05
#